data_AF-A0A850Y670-F1
#
_entry.id   AF-A0A850Y670-F1
#
_cell.length_a   1.000
_cell.length_b   1.000
_cell.length_c   1.000
_cell.angle_alpha   90.00
_cell.angle_beta   90.00
_cell.angle_gamma   90.00
#
_symmetry.space_group_name_H-M   'P 1'
#
loop_
_entity.id
_entity.type
_entity.pdbx_description
1 polymer ?
#
loop_
_entity_poly.entity_id
_entity_poly.type
_entity_poly.pdbx_seq_one_letter_code
_entity_poly.pdbx_strand_id
1 'polypeptide(L)'
;ENGRCTTKLESMGFRVGQGLIERFTKDTARFKDELDIMKFICKDFWTTVFKKQIDNLRTNHQGIYVLQDNKFRLLTQMSAGKQYLEHAPKYLAFTCGLIRGGLSNLGIKSIVTAEVSSMPACKFQVMIQKM
;
A
#
# COMPACT_ATOMS: atom_id res chain seq x y z
N GLU A 1 15.06 -11.53 -14.57
CA GLU A 1 14.56 -10.25 -15.16
C GLU A 1 13.30 -9.71 -14.49
N ASN A 2 12.27 -10.52 -14.24
CA ASN A 2 11.01 -10.09 -13.60
C ASN A 2 11.20 -9.33 -12.27
N GLY A 3 12.11 -9.76 -11.39
CA GLY A 3 12.38 -9.07 -10.12
C GLY A 3 12.93 -7.64 -10.28
N ARG A 4 13.64 -7.35 -11.38
CA ARG A 4 14.17 -5.99 -11.65
C ARG A 4 13.05 -5.01 -12.01
N CYS A 5 12.04 -5.48 -12.75
CA CYS A 5 10.89 -4.67 -13.13
C CYS A 5 10.01 -4.33 -11.93
N THR A 6 9.77 -5.29 -11.04
CA THR A 6 8.98 -5.05 -9.82
C THR A 6 9.68 -4.06 -8.88
N THR A 7 11.01 -4.17 -8.71
CA THR A 7 11.77 -3.20 -7.92
C THR A 7 11.72 -1.79 -8.50
N LYS A 8 11.77 -1.64 -9.83
CA LYS A 8 11.60 -0.33 -10.48
C LYS A 8 10.21 0.26 -10.23
N LEU A 9 9.16 -0.53 -10.39
CA LEU A 9 7.77 -0.09 -10.13
C LEU A 9 7.59 0.34 -8.67
N GLU A 10 8.11 -0.45 -7.74
CA GLU A 10 8.10 -0.15 -6.31
C GLU A 10 8.85 1.16 -6.02
N SER A 11 10.05 1.36 -6.57
CA SER A 11 10.83 2.58 -6.36
C SER A 11 10.14 3.83 -6.93
N MET A 12 9.46 3.71 -8.07
CA MET A 12 8.63 4.80 -8.60
C MET A 12 7.47 5.10 -7.65
N GLY A 13 6.77 4.07 -7.18
CA GLY A 13 5.70 4.20 -6.18
C GLY A 13 6.19 4.88 -4.90
N PHE A 14 7.38 4.54 -4.42
CA PHE A 14 7.99 5.14 -3.23
C PHE A 14 8.13 6.65 -3.36
N ARG A 15 8.69 7.14 -4.48
CA ARG A 15 8.83 8.58 -4.73
C ARG A 15 7.48 9.29 -4.81
N VAL A 16 6.50 8.67 -5.49
CA VAL A 16 5.14 9.23 -5.58
C VAL A 16 4.49 9.27 -4.21
N GLY A 17 4.64 8.23 -3.39
CA GLY A 17 4.10 8.14 -2.04
C GLY A 17 4.60 9.27 -1.14
N GLN A 18 5.91 9.56 -1.19
CA GLN A 18 6.50 10.68 -0.46
C GLN A 18 5.87 12.02 -0.89
N GLY A 19 5.88 12.34 -2.19
CA GLY A 19 5.35 13.60 -2.69
C GLY A 19 3.86 13.80 -2.44
N LEU A 20 3.07 12.72 -2.49
CA LEU A 20 1.65 12.79 -2.13
C LEU A 20 1.47 13.12 -0.64
N ILE A 21 2.21 12.45 0.27
CA ILE A 21 2.13 12.76 1.69
C ILE A 21 2.54 14.21 1.96
N GLU A 22 3.68 14.68 1.45
CA GLU A 22 4.12 16.07 1.63
C GLU A 22 3.01 17.07 1.27
N ARG A 23 2.30 16.81 0.17
CA ARG A 23 1.20 17.65 -0.29
C ARG A 23 -0.04 17.56 0.60
N PHE A 24 -0.47 16.34 0.96
CA PHE A 24 -1.77 16.14 1.62
C PHE A 24 -1.72 16.29 3.14
N THR A 25 -0.55 16.15 3.76
CA THR A 25 -0.40 16.29 5.21
C THR A 25 0.13 17.66 5.64
N LYS A 26 0.27 18.61 4.70
CA LYS A 26 0.81 19.96 4.96
C LYS A 26 0.07 20.67 6.10
N ASP A 27 -1.26 20.59 6.11
CA ASP A 27 -2.12 21.25 7.09
C ASP A 27 -2.76 20.26 8.07
N THR A 28 -2.28 19.00 8.08
CA THR A 28 -2.79 17.96 8.97
C THR A 28 -2.12 18.07 10.34
N ALA A 29 -2.92 17.96 11.42
CA ALA A 29 -2.39 17.86 12.76
C ALA A 29 -1.42 16.67 12.89
N ARG A 30 -0.44 16.78 13.79
CA ARG A 30 0.52 15.69 13.99
C ARG A 30 -0.21 14.40 14.40
N PHE A 31 0.17 13.30 13.76
CA PHE A 31 -0.31 11.98 14.15
C PHE A 31 0.21 11.62 15.54
N LYS A 32 -0.65 10.99 16.37
CA LYS A 32 -0.33 10.68 17.77
C LYS A 32 0.55 9.45 17.89
N ASP A 33 0.25 8.42 17.11
CA ASP A 33 0.91 7.14 17.15
C ASP A 33 0.91 6.45 15.77
N GLU A 34 1.58 5.30 15.73
CA GLU A 34 1.69 4.44 14.56
C GLU A 34 0.32 3.99 14.01
N LEU A 35 -0.64 3.70 14.89
CA LEU A 35 -1.96 3.22 14.48
C LEU A 35 -2.77 4.34 13.81
N ASP A 36 -2.66 5.58 14.29
CA ASP A 36 -3.26 6.76 13.68
C ASP A 36 -2.70 7.02 12.28
N ILE A 37 -1.38 6.82 12.08
CA ILE A 37 -0.76 6.87 10.75
C ILE A 37 -1.35 5.76 9.84
N MET A 38 -1.46 4.52 10.33
CA MET A 38 -2.01 3.42 9.53
C MET A 38 -3.49 3.65 9.17
N LYS A 39 -4.28 4.26 10.07
CA LYS A 39 -5.66 4.66 9.77
C LYS A 39 -5.71 5.73 8.68
N PHE A 40 -4.84 6.74 8.74
CA PHE A 40 -4.72 7.75 7.69
C PHE A 40 -4.36 7.13 6.34
N ILE A 41 -3.42 6.18 6.30
CA ILE A 41 -3.08 5.45 5.08
C ILE A 41 -4.31 4.71 4.52
N CYS A 42 -5.05 4.02 5.37
CA CYS A 42 -6.25 3.26 4.97
C CYS A 42 -7.42 4.12 4.51
N LYS A 43 -7.52 5.35 5.02
CA LYS A 43 -8.65 6.25 4.80
C LYS A 43 -8.29 7.33 3.80
N ASP A 44 -7.65 8.40 4.26
CA ASP A 44 -7.42 9.63 3.51
C ASP A 44 -6.47 9.40 2.33
N PHE A 45 -5.34 8.73 2.56
CA PHE A 45 -4.38 8.45 1.50
C PHE A 45 -4.96 7.50 0.44
N TRP A 46 -5.56 6.38 0.86
CA TRP A 46 -6.20 5.44 -0.07
C TRP A 46 -7.34 6.09 -0.86
N THR A 47 -8.17 6.91 -0.20
CA THR A 47 -9.27 7.63 -0.85
C THR A 47 -8.73 8.63 -1.86
N THR A 48 -7.62 9.29 -1.56
CA THR A 48 -7.02 10.24 -2.48
C THR A 48 -6.56 9.58 -3.78
N VAL A 49 -5.89 8.42 -3.67
CA VAL A 49 -5.32 7.67 -4.81
C VAL A 49 -6.39 6.85 -5.55
N PHE A 50 -7.22 6.10 -4.83
CA PHE A 50 -8.12 5.09 -5.39
C PHE A 50 -9.61 5.44 -5.29
N LYS A 51 -9.95 6.60 -4.71
CA LYS A 51 -11.33 7.09 -4.51
C LYS A 51 -12.21 6.13 -3.69
N LYS A 52 -11.59 5.34 -2.82
CA LYS A 52 -12.22 4.48 -1.81
C LYS A 52 -11.27 4.30 -0.62
N GLN A 53 -11.80 3.83 0.51
CA GLN A 53 -11.00 3.41 1.66
C GLN A 53 -10.59 1.93 1.52
N ILE A 54 -9.57 1.52 2.27
CA ILE A 54 -9.27 0.11 2.51
C ILE A 54 -10.45 -0.57 3.20
N ASP A 55 -10.80 -1.77 2.76
CA ASP A 55 -11.96 -2.50 3.28
C ASP A 55 -11.71 -3.10 4.67
N ASN A 56 -10.48 -3.56 4.94
CA ASN A 56 -10.13 -4.15 6.23
C ASN A 56 -8.67 -3.85 6.60
N LEU A 57 -8.46 -3.35 7.82
CA LEU A 57 -7.16 -3.20 8.44
C LEU A 57 -7.03 -4.22 9.58
N ARG A 58 -6.02 -5.09 9.51
CA ARG A 58 -5.65 -6.01 10.59
C ARG A 58 -4.26 -5.67 11.09
N THR A 59 -3.99 -5.91 12.37
CA THR A 59 -2.66 -5.80 12.96
C THR A 59 -2.41 -6.94 13.93
N ASN A 60 -1.16 -7.36 14.08
CA ASN A 60 -0.75 -8.27 15.15
C ASN A 60 -0.27 -7.51 16.41
N HIS A 61 -0.40 -6.18 16.45
CA HIS A 61 0.12 -5.30 17.51
C HIS A 61 1.64 -5.40 17.75
N GLN A 62 2.37 -6.02 16.84
CA GLN A 62 3.83 -6.21 16.89
C GLN A 62 4.52 -5.63 15.65
N GLY A 63 3.89 -4.65 14.99
CA GLY A 63 4.44 -3.95 13.83
C GLY A 63 4.12 -4.59 12.48
N ILE A 64 3.22 -5.58 12.42
CA ILE A 64 2.70 -6.11 11.15
C ILE A 64 1.25 -5.69 10.98
N TYR A 65 0.97 -5.06 9.86
CA TYR A 65 -0.37 -4.67 9.43
C TYR A 65 -0.71 -5.32 8.10
N VAL A 66 -1.99 -5.63 7.90
CA VAL A 66 -2.53 -6.15 6.63
C VAL A 66 -3.70 -5.28 6.21
N LEU A 67 -3.55 -4.63 5.05
CA LEU A 67 -4.53 -3.77 4.42
C LEU A 67 -5.18 -4.53 3.28
N GLN A 68 -6.47 -4.82 3.37
CA GLN A 68 -7.21 -5.56 2.38
C GLN A 68 -8.08 -4.62 1.53
N ASP A 69 -7.93 -4.69 0.21
CA ASP A 69 -8.82 -4.05 -0.75
C ASP A 69 -9.56 -5.15 -1.53
N ASN A 70 -10.88 -5.22 -1.39
CA ASN A 70 -11.72 -6.26 -2.00
C ASN A 70 -11.94 -6.06 -3.50
N LYS A 71 -11.76 -4.83 -3.99
CA LYS A 71 -12.02 -4.44 -5.38
C LYS A 71 -10.93 -3.49 -5.85
N PHE A 72 -9.69 -3.98 -5.86
CA PHE A 72 -8.55 -3.12 -6.10
C PHE A 72 -8.52 -2.63 -7.54
N ARG A 73 -8.59 -1.31 -7.71
CA ARG A 73 -8.86 -0.64 -9.00
C ARG A 73 -7.88 -1.05 -10.12
N LEU A 74 -6.62 -1.33 -9.80
CA LEU A 74 -5.64 -1.72 -10.81
C LEU A 74 -5.82 -3.16 -11.31
N LEU A 75 -6.54 -3.99 -10.56
CA LEU A 75 -6.83 -5.39 -10.93
C LEU A 75 -8.21 -5.56 -11.57
N THR A 76 -9.10 -4.56 -11.51
CA THR A 76 -10.47 -4.71 -12.04
C THR A 76 -10.52 -4.86 -13.57
N GLN A 77 -9.44 -4.49 -14.28
CA GLN A 77 -9.32 -4.69 -15.73
C GLN A 77 -8.82 -6.09 -16.10
N MET A 78 -8.41 -6.90 -15.13
CA MET A 78 -7.95 -8.27 -15.34
C MET A 78 -9.12 -9.24 -15.17
N SER A 79 -9.22 -10.24 -16.06
CA SER A 79 -10.25 -11.28 -15.93
C SER A 79 -10.08 -12.03 -14.61
N ALA A 80 -11.19 -12.36 -13.94
CA ALA A 80 -11.19 -13.01 -12.63
C ALA A 80 -10.71 -14.47 -12.63
N GLY A 81 -10.24 -14.98 -13.76
CA GLY A 81 -9.71 -16.34 -13.90
C GLY A 81 -8.38 -16.53 -13.19
N LYS A 82 -8.07 -17.79 -12.84
CA LYS A 82 -6.81 -18.14 -12.17
C LYS A 82 -5.58 -17.91 -13.05
N GLN A 83 -5.74 -17.81 -14.37
CA GLN A 83 -4.63 -17.68 -15.33
C GLN A 83 -3.73 -16.45 -15.08
N TYR A 84 -4.21 -15.43 -14.37
CA TYR A 84 -3.46 -14.21 -14.12
C TYR A 84 -2.98 -14.04 -12.68
N LEU A 85 -3.30 -14.98 -11.77
CA LEU A 85 -2.93 -14.86 -10.35
C LEU A 85 -1.41 -14.79 -10.16
N GLU A 86 -0.63 -15.47 -10.99
CA GLU A 86 0.84 -15.41 -10.93
C GLU A 86 1.40 -14.04 -11.36
N HIS A 87 0.70 -13.31 -12.23
CA HIS A 87 1.17 -12.03 -12.76
C HIS A 87 0.55 -10.83 -12.04
N ALA A 88 -0.59 -11.01 -11.38
CA ALA A 88 -1.31 -9.96 -10.66
C ALA A 88 -0.47 -9.21 -9.62
N PRO A 89 0.40 -9.86 -8.81
CA PRO A 89 1.24 -9.15 -7.85
C PRO A 89 2.18 -8.12 -8.49
N LYS A 90 2.54 -8.28 -9.78
CA LYS A 90 3.36 -7.29 -10.51
C LYS A 90 2.65 -5.93 -10.61
N TYR A 91 1.32 -5.92 -10.71
CA TYR A 91 0.51 -4.69 -10.74
C TYR A 91 0.38 -4.03 -9.36
N LEU A 92 0.74 -4.75 -8.29
CA LEU A 92 0.70 -4.23 -6.92
C LEU A 92 2.02 -3.59 -6.50
N ALA A 93 3.14 -3.89 -7.19
CA ALA A 93 4.48 -3.42 -6.82
C ALA A 93 4.56 -1.89 -6.69
N PHE A 94 3.95 -1.14 -7.62
CA PHE A 94 3.87 0.31 -7.52
C PHE A 94 3.11 0.77 -6.27
N THR A 95 2.04 0.06 -5.89
CA THR A 95 1.24 0.42 -4.71
C THR A 95 1.95 0.04 -3.40
N CYS A 96 2.75 -1.04 -3.38
CA CYS A 96 3.66 -1.30 -2.27
C CYS A 96 4.61 -0.11 -2.05
N GLY A 97 5.17 0.40 -3.15
CA GLY A 97 5.99 1.60 -3.16
C GLY A 97 5.25 2.81 -2.61
N LEU A 98 4.04 3.09 -3.09
CA LEU A 98 3.22 4.20 -2.61
C LEU A 98 3.04 4.18 -1.09
N ILE A 99 2.68 3.02 -0.54
CA ILE A 99 2.49 2.86 0.90
C ILE A 99 3.83 3.08 1.62
N ARG A 100 4.92 2.43 1.18
CA ARG A 100 6.24 2.54 1.81
C ARG A 100 6.77 3.97 1.77
N GLY A 101 6.61 4.66 0.65
CA GLY A 101 7.01 6.06 0.46
C GLY A 101 6.22 6.99 1.36
N GLY A 102 4.91 6.78 1.43
CA GLY A 102 4.07 7.57 2.32
C GLY A 102 4.44 7.39 3.79
N LEU A 103 4.60 6.14 4.24
CA LEU A 103 5.03 5.82 5.60
C LEU A 103 6.41 6.39 5.91
N SER A 104 7.37 6.29 4.98
CA SER A 104 8.71 6.86 5.16
C SER A 104 8.68 8.36 5.38
N ASN A 105 7.77 9.08 4.71
CA ASN A 105 7.63 10.52 4.87
C ASN A 105 6.94 10.92 6.18
N LEU A 106 6.18 9.99 6.77
CA LEU A 106 5.60 10.09 8.12
C LEU A 106 6.55 9.57 9.21
N GLY A 107 7.80 9.26 8.87
CA GLY A 107 8.83 8.82 9.82
C GLY A 107 8.84 7.32 10.11
N ILE A 108 8.04 6.49 9.41
CA ILE A 108 7.97 5.04 9.60
C ILE A 108 8.77 4.34 8.50
N LYS A 109 9.84 3.64 8.88
CA LYS A 109 10.53 2.70 7.99
C LYS A 109 9.78 1.37 7.94
N SER A 110 9.49 0.88 6.74
CA SER A 110 8.70 -0.34 6.57
C SER A 110 9.11 -1.13 5.33
N ILE A 111 8.80 -2.43 5.35
CA ILE A 111 8.78 -3.31 4.18
C ILE A 111 7.32 -3.52 3.82
N VAL A 112 6.97 -3.37 2.55
CA VAL A 112 5.61 -3.58 2.06
C VAL A 112 5.61 -4.66 0.99
N THR A 113 4.85 -5.72 1.21
CA THR A 113 4.60 -6.79 0.24
C THR A 113 3.12 -6.86 -0.08
N ALA A 114 2.77 -7.51 -1.18
CA ALA A 114 1.37 -7.67 -1.56
C ALA A 114 1.11 -9.02 -2.21
N GLU A 115 -0.10 -9.52 -2.01
CA GLU A 115 -0.59 -10.78 -2.56
C GLU A 115 -1.99 -10.65 -3.14
N VAL A 116 -2.31 -11.54 -4.08
CA VAL A 116 -3.62 -11.67 -4.71
C VAL A 116 -4.05 -13.12 -4.57
N SER A 117 -4.94 -13.40 -3.61
CA SER A 117 -5.50 -14.75 -3.44
C SER A 117 -6.72 -14.98 -4.35
N SER A 118 -7.49 -13.93 -4.63
CA SER A 118 -8.68 -13.97 -5.48
C SER A 118 -8.86 -12.62 -6.18
N MET A 119 -9.07 -12.63 -7.49
CA MET A 119 -9.34 -11.39 -8.22
C MET A 119 -10.73 -10.83 -7.91
N PRO A 120 -10.90 -9.50 -7.83
CA PRO A 120 -9.88 -8.44 -7.92
C PRO A 120 -9.37 -7.98 -6.54
N ALA A 121 -9.47 -8.85 -5.52
CA ALA A 121 -9.07 -8.53 -4.16
C ALA A 121 -7.56 -8.69 -3.96
N CYS A 122 -6.97 -7.82 -3.15
CA CYS A 122 -5.58 -7.92 -2.78
C CYS A 122 -5.36 -7.56 -1.31
N LYS A 123 -4.20 -7.97 -0.79
CA LYS A 123 -3.74 -7.60 0.53
C LYS A 123 -2.35 -7.00 0.43
N PHE A 124 -2.15 -5.89 1.12
CA PHE A 124 -0.85 -5.27 1.32
C PHE A 124 -0.42 -5.54 2.76
N GLN A 125 0.68 -6.27 2.94
CA GLN A 125 1.28 -6.48 4.25
C GLN A 125 2.36 -5.43 4.46
N VAL A 126 2.23 -4.66 5.54
CA VAL A 126 3.18 -3.66 5.98
C VAL A 126 3.87 -4.17 7.23
N MET A 127 5.19 -4.35 7.15
CA MET A 127 6.05 -4.72 8.27
C MET A 127 6.88 -3.51 8.65
N ILE A 128 6.67 -2.99 9.86
CA ILE A 128 7.40 -1.86 10.39
C ILE A 128 8.76 -2.33 10.89
N GLN A 129 9.80 -1.61 10.49
CA GLN A 129 11.16 -1.87 10.92
C GLN A 129 11.42 -1.12 12.22
N LYS A 130 11.56 -1.86 13.32
CA LYS A 130 12.04 -1.29 14.58
C LYS A 130 13.50 -0.86 14.41
N MET A 131 13.83 0.33 14.91
CA MET A 131 15.22 0.79 15.02
C MET A 131 15.97 -0.01 16.08
#